data_AF-A0A8H7RRB2-F1
#
_entry.id   AF-A0A8H7RRB2-F1
#
_cell.length_a   1.000
_cell.length_b   1.000
_cell.length_c   1.000
_cell.angle_alpha   90.00
_cell.angle_beta   90.00
_cell.angle_gamma   90.00
#
_symmetry.space_group_name_H-M   'P 1'
#
loop_
_entity.id
_entity.type
_entity.pdbx_description
1 polymer ?
#
loop_
_entity_poly.entity_id
_entity_poly.type
_entity_poly.pdbx_seq_one_letter_code
_entity_poly.pdbx_strand_id
1 'polypeptide(L)'
;MTTNPRWPEIENALLPGQRASDRPDLTTRVFCLKLKELMDDLTKNMVLGKVIGHVHTVEFQKRGLPHAHILLILANKDKPQTGADCDDIVSVELPDAEQYPDAWATVERHMIHGPCGLLNPRSPCMEDGRCTKRFPKIFNDDTQMNEDGYPVYRRRNNGVYVVKQGNRIDDRWVVPHNVYLCTKYDSHINVEICTSIQSIKYVYKYVFKGHDRSSAAIIQRTGTNSEENEHTVHFEEGENPEAVVGRAHETTLTAWFQYNQQHLHAYQILYPDFPEQHVFVALERRWKLHERGFRGTIGRIYAVSPSEVQKYHLRLLLYHIPGATSFDDLCTINHGTPEQQLLPSFQAAAR
;
A
#
# COMPACT_ATOMS: atom_id res chain seq x y z
N MET A 1 8.78 2.44 -7.80
CA MET A 1 10.23 2.71 -7.91
C MET A 1 10.90 2.38 -6.59
N THR A 2 11.98 1.59 -6.59
CA THR A 2 12.81 1.33 -5.40
C THR A 2 14.05 2.22 -5.41
N THR A 3 14.46 2.72 -4.24
CA THR A 3 15.73 3.45 -4.10
C THR A 3 16.90 2.60 -4.60
N ASN A 4 17.74 3.17 -5.47
CA ASN A 4 19.04 2.59 -5.79
C ASN A 4 20.10 3.20 -4.85
N PRO A 5 20.71 2.42 -3.94
CA PRO A 5 21.73 2.92 -3.03
C PRO A 5 23.03 3.34 -3.74
N ARG A 6 23.19 2.98 -5.02
CA ARG A 6 24.34 3.33 -5.87
C ARG A 6 24.08 4.54 -6.77
N TRP A 7 23.03 5.32 -6.50
CA TRP A 7 22.88 6.59 -7.21
C TRP A 7 24.09 7.50 -6.93
N PRO A 8 24.66 8.17 -7.95
CA PRO A 8 25.83 9.02 -7.77
C PRO A 8 25.63 10.11 -6.71
N GLU A 9 24.43 10.65 -6.56
CA GLU A 9 24.08 11.65 -5.53
C GLU A 9 24.21 11.10 -4.10
N ILE A 10 24.05 9.78 -3.93
CA ILE A 10 24.28 9.08 -2.66
C ILE A 10 25.77 8.78 -2.53
N GLU A 11 26.37 8.08 -3.49
CA GLU A 11 27.75 7.61 -3.39
C GLU A 11 28.75 8.77 -3.21
N ASN A 12 28.58 9.87 -3.93
CA ASN A 12 29.45 11.05 -3.84
C ASN A 12 29.31 11.81 -2.51
N ALA A 13 28.21 11.61 -1.78
CA ALA A 13 27.93 12.28 -0.51
C ALA A 13 28.25 11.40 0.72
N LEU A 14 28.66 10.14 0.52
CA LEU A 14 29.12 9.25 1.59
C LEU A 14 30.54 9.59 2.01
N LEU A 15 30.80 9.61 3.32
CA LEU A 15 32.16 9.70 3.86
C LEU A 15 32.89 8.34 3.73
N PRO A 16 34.23 8.32 3.75
CA PRO A 16 35.00 7.08 3.71
C PRO A 16 34.51 6.07 4.76
N GLY A 17 34.19 4.84 4.32
CA GLY A 17 33.68 3.77 5.18
C GLY A 17 32.17 3.79 5.45
N GLN A 18 31.44 4.83 5.05
CA GLN A 18 29.97 4.84 5.13
C GLN A 18 29.34 4.04 4.00
N ARG A 19 28.21 3.40 4.30
CA ARG A 19 27.30 2.78 3.32
C ARG A 19 26.01 3.60 3.25
N ALA A 20 25.27 3.46 2.15
CA ALA A 20 23.96 4.09 1.99
C ALA A 20 23.00 3.77 3.15
N SER A 21 23.05 2.55 3.70
CA SER A 21 22.25 2.14 4.87
C SER A 21 22.57 2.93 6.14
N ASP A 22 23.78 3.49 6.24
CA ASP A 22 24.24 4.24 7.41
C ASP A 22 23.80 5.72 7.32
N ARG A 23 23.28 6.16 6.16
CA ARG A 23 22.78 7.52 5.89
C ARG A 23 21.34 7.51 5.34
N PRO A 24 20.36 7.07 6.14
CA PRO A 24 18.96 7.05 5.73
C PRO A 24 18.44 8.45 5.37
N ASP A 25 18.94 9.50 6.01
CA ASP A 25 18.64 10.90 5.68
C ASP A 25 19.01 11.25 4.23
N LEU A 26 20.19 10.84 3.78
CA LEU A 26 20.69 11.07 2.43
C LEU A 26 19.89 10.26 1.40
N THR A 27 19.72 8.96 1.66
CA THR A 27 19.00 8.06 0.75
C THR A 27 17.53 8.48 0.58
N THR A 28 16.85 8.85 1.67
CA THR A 28 15.48 9.37 1.62
C THR A 28 15.43 10.70 0.85
N ARG A 29 16.37 11.62 1.07
CA ARG A 29 16.38 12.90 0.34
C ARG A 29 16.55 12.71 -1.16
N VAL A 30 17.51 11.90 -1.59
CA VAL A 30 17.73 11.61 -3.02
C VAL A 30 16.52 10.90 -3.62
N PHE A 31 15.95 9.93 -2.90
CA PHE A 31 14.72 9.26 -3.33
C PHE A 31 13.55 10.22 -3.51
N CYS A 32 13.31 11.14 -2.56
CA CYS A 32 12.24 12.13 -2.66
C CYS A 32 12.40 13.04 -3.90
N LEU A 33 13.64 13.45 -4.21
CA LEU A 33 13.93 14.25 -5.39
C LEU A 33 13.63 13.47 -6.68
N LYS A 34 14.11 12.23 -6.79
CA LYS A 34 13.86 11.38 -7.96
C LYS A 34 12.39 10.98 -8.08
N LEU A 35 11.68 10.76 -6.96
CA LEU A 35 10.25 10.49 -6.98
C LEU A 35 9.46 11.71 -7.48
N LYS A 36 9.85 12.92 -7.08
CA LYS A 36 9.25 14.15 -7.59
C LYS A 36 9.44 14.28 -9.10
N GLU A 37 10.66 14.03 -9.58
CA GLU A 37 10.95 14.03 -11.02
C GLU A 37 10.16 12.93 -11.77
N LEU A 38 10.08 11.72 -11.20
CA LEU A 38 9.28 10.62 -11.76
C LEU A 38 7.81 11.01 -11.86
N MET A 39 7.25 11.66 -10.85
CA MET A 39 5.87 12.15 -10.91
C MET A 39 5.68 13.22 -11.98
N ASP A 40 6.66 14.10 -12.18
CA ASP A 40 6.63 15.09 -13.27
C ASP A 40 6.71 14.42 -14.65
N ASP A 41 7.55 13.39 -14.82
CA ASP A 41 7.60 12.60 -16.05
C ASP A 41 6.28 11.91 -16.37
N LEU A 42 5.66 11.31 -15.35
CA LEU A 42 4.40 10.59 -15.50
C LEU A 42 3.23 11.54 -15.76
N THR A 43 3.17 12.70 -15.10
CA THR A 43 1.98 13.57 -15.10
C THR A 43 2.09 14.79 -16.02
N LYS A 44 3.26 15.43 -16.11
CA LYS A 44 3.48 16.64 -16.91
C LYS A 44 4.06 16.30 -18.29
N ASN A 45 5.07 15.44 -18.32
CA ASN A 45 5.73 15.02 -19.56
C ASN A 45 4.98 13.88 -20.26
N MET A 46 3.97 13.29 -19.58
CA MET A 46 3.06 12.29 -20.14
C MET A 46 3.78 11.09 -20.75
N VAL A 47 4.86 10.63 -20.10
CA VAL A 47 5.72 9.53 -20.60
C VAL A 47 4.94 8.25 -20.89
N LEU A 48 3.88 7.98 -20.13
CA LEU A 48 3.00 6.82 -20.32
C LEU A 48 1.61 7.19 -20.89
N GLY A 49 1.45 8.41 -21.40
CA GLY A 49 0.17 8.99 -21.81
C GLY A 49 -0.41 10.00 -20.81
N LYS A 50 -1.57 10.58 -21.14
CA LYS A 50 -2.18 11.62 -20.30
C LYS A 50 -2.76 11.03 -19.02
N VAL A 51 -2.18 11.37 -17.88
CA VAL A 51 -2.69 11.01 -16.55
C VAL A 51 -3.84 11.95 -16.16
N ILE A 52 -5.00 11.39 -15.83
CA ILE A 52 -6.18 12.13 -15.33
C ILE A 52 -6.40 11.95 -13.82
N GLY A 53 -5.71 10.99 -13.21
CA GLY A 53 -5.70 10.78 -11.78
C GLY A 53 -4.54 9.88 -11.39
N HIS A 54 -4.01 10.05 -10.18
CA HIS A 54 -2.99 9.18 -9.65
C HIS A 54 -3.09 9.09 -8.12
N VAL A 55 -2.63 7.98 -7.57
CA VAL A 55 -2.43 7.81 -6.13
C VAL A 55 -1.11 7.11 -5.92
N HIS A 56 -0.33 7.51 -4.93
CA HIS A 56 0.90 6.81 -4.59
C HIS A 56 1.11 6.76 -3.09
N THR A 57 1.85 5.76 -2.64
CA THR A 57 2.37 5.64 -1.27
C THR A 57 3.87 5.38 -1.32
N VAL A 58 4.57 5.76 -0.25
CA VAL A 58 5.97 5.45 -0.05
C VAL A 58 6.09 4.54 1.16
N GLU A 59 6.65 3.36 0.95
CA GLU A 59 6.94 2.38 1.99
C GLU A 59 8.45 2.22 2.15
N PHE A 60 8.90 1.86 3.35
CA PHE A 60 10.27 1.44 3.58
C PHE A 60 10.32 -0.08 3.43
N GLN A 61 10.90 -0.56 2.33
CA GLN A 61 11.09 -2.01 2.17
C GLN A 61 12.07 -2.55 3.21
N LYS A 62 11.96 -3.85 3.54
CA LYS A 62 12.87 -4.53 4.47
C LYS A 62 14.33 -4.24 4.06
N ARG A 63 15.10 -3.67 5.00
CA ARG A 63 16.44 -3.01 4.88
C ARG A 63 16.44 -1.47 4.86
N GLY A 64 15.28 -0.82 4.96
CA GLY A 64 15.16 0.62 5.21
C GLY A 64 15.30 1.51 3.97
N LEU A 65 15.24 0.93 2.77
CA LEU A 65 15.26 1.73 1.53
C LEU A 65 13.84 2.14 1.14
N PRO A 66 13.60 3.44 0.86
CA PRO A 66 12.31 3.90 0.36
C PRO A 66 11.91 3.24 -0.96
N HIS A 67 10.61 2.99 -1.10
CA HIS A 67 9.98 2.41 -2.28
C HIS A 67 8.62 3.05 -2.51
N ALA A 68 8.33 3.44 -3.75
CA ALA A 68 7.04 4.01 -4.12
C ALA A 68 6.18 3.01 -4.91
N HIS A 69 4.94 2.84 -4.45
CA HIS A 69 3.85 2.24 -5.22
C HIS A 69 3.02 3.37 -5.82
N ILE A 70 2.86 3.39 -7.15
CA ILE A 70 2.18 4.45 -7.89
C ILE A 70 1.09 3.80 -8.76
N LEU A 71 -0.15 4.27 -8.60
CA LEU A 71 -1.28 3.94 -9.46
C LEU A 71 -1.60 5.15 -10.34
N LEU A 72 -1.66 4.92 -11.65
CA LEU A 72 -2.02 5.92 -12.65
C LEU A 72 -3.37 5.58 -13.28
N ILE A 73 -4.20 6.59 -13.48
CA ILE A 73 -5.43 6.53 -14.25
C ILE A 73 -5.19 7.37 -15.50
N LEU A 74 -5.05 6.71 -16.65
CA LEU A 74 -4.86 7.38 -17.93
C LEU A 74 -6.19 7.86 -18.51
N ALA A 75 -6.15 8.92 -19.33
CA ALA A 75 -7.27 9.35 -20.14
C ALA A 75 -7.71 8.22 -21.07
N ASN A 76 -9.01 8.09 -21.34
CA ASN A 76 -9.54 6.96 -22.12
C ASN A 76 -8.85 6.75 -23.47
N LYS A 77 -8.45 7.84 -24.15
CA LYS A 77 -7.74 7.78 -25.44
C LYS A 77 -6.31 7.25 -25.36
N ASP A 78 -5.69 7.31 -24.18
CA ASP A 78 -4.30 6.91 -23.93
C ASP A 78 -4.23 5.60 -23.13
N LYS A 79 -5.38 4.97 -22.82
CA LYS A 79 -5.40 3.66 -22.16
C LYS A 79 -5.05 2.58 -23.19
N PRO A 80 -4.08 1.69 -22.92
CA PRO A 80 -3.75 0.59 -23.83
C PRO A 80 -4.98 -0.33 -23.99
N GLN A 81 -5.38 -0.58 -25.24
CA GLN A 81 -6.51 -1.45 -25.60
C GLN A 81 -6.04 -2.75 -26.26
N THR A 82 -4.86 -2.75 -26.86
CA THR A 82 -4.29 -3.89 -27.59
C THR A 82 -2.98 -4.37 -26.97
N GLY A 83 -2.54 -5.56 -27.38
CA GLY A 83 -1.22 -6.07 -26.99
C GLY A 83 -0.08 -5.17 -27.50
N ALA A 84 -0.21 -4.58 -28.69
CA ALA A 84 0.77 -3.63 -29.22
C ALA A 84 0.84 -2.35 -28.36
N ASP A 85 -0.30 -1.80 -27.95
CA ASP A 85 -0.32 -0.65 -27.03
C ASP A 85 0.35 -0.98 -25.69
N CYS A 86 0.24 -2.24 -25.23
CA CYS A 86 0.92 -2.70 -24.03
C CYS A 86 2.43 -2.78 -24.23
N ASP A 87 2.88 -3.29 -25.38
CA ASP A 87 4.30 -3.42 -25.74
C ASP A 87 5.00 -2.07 -25.87
N ASP A 88 4.27 -1.01 -26.25
CA ASP A 88 4.79 0.36 -26.29
C ASP A 88 5.10 0.93 -24.89
N ILE A 89 4.44 0.40 -23.85
CA ILE A 89 4.55 0.88 -22.47
C ILE A 89 5.44 -0.04 -21.63
N VAL A 90 5.30 -1.36 -21.78
CA VAL A 90 5.91 -2.38 -20.92
C VAL A 90 6.70 -3.37 -21.77
N SER A 91 7.97 -3.55 -21.40
CA SER A 91 8.84 -4.62 -21.89
C SER A 91 9.06 -5.67 -20.80
N VAL A 92 9.23 -6.91 -21.22
CA VAL A 92 9.71 -8.04 -20.41
C VAL A 92 10.89 -8.75 -21.07
N GLU A 93 11.64 -8.01 -21.89
CA GLU A 93 12.78 -8.50 -22.67
C GLU A 93 14.04 -7.69 -22.33
N LEU A 94 15.21 -8.31 -22.49
CA LEU A 94 16.49 -7.62 -22.47
C LEU A 94 16.59 -6.64 -23.65
N PRO A 95 17.04 -5.39 -23.45
CA PRO A 95 17.32 -4.46 -24.53
C PRO A 95 18.40 -4.98 -25.49
N ASP A 96 18.57 -4.31 -26.63
CA ASP A 96 19.75 -4.54 -27.48
C ASP A 96 21.00 -3.95 -26.80
N ALA A 97 21.99 -4.78 -26.50
CA ALA A 97 23.19 -4.39 -25.76
C ALA A 97 24.11 -3.45 -26.56
N GLU A 98 24.08 -3.52 -27.89
CA GLU A 98 24.93 -2.68 -28.75
C GLU A 98 24.28 -1.32 -29.00
N GLN A 99 22.97 -1.30 -29.23
CA GLN A 99 22.22 -0.07 -29.49
C GLN A 99 21.90 0.72 -28.21
N TYR A 100 21.60 0.02 -27.10
CA TYR A 100 21.14 0.64 -25.85
C TYR A 100 21.91 0.10 -24.64
N PRO A 101 23.22 0.34 -24.53
CA PRO A 101 24.08 -0.22 -23.49
C PRO A 101 23.66 0.20 -22.07
N ASP A 102 23.18 1.44 -21.89
CA ASP A 102 22.70 1.91 -20.58
C ASP A 102 21.42 1.19 -20.15
N ALA A 103 20.47 1.02 -21.10
CA ALA A 103 19.24 0.29 -20.83
C ALA A 103 19.54 -1.18 -20.52
N TRP A 104 20.44 -1.81 -21.29
CA TRP A 104 20.92 -3.17 -21.00
C TRP A 104 21.47 -3.28 -19.59
N ALA A 105 22.40 -2.40 -19.21
CA ALA A 105 23.05 -2.43 -17.90
C ALA A 105 22.05 -2.23 -16.76
N THR A 106 21.08 -1.32 -16.93
CA THR A 106 20.01 -1.11 -15.94
C THR A 106 19.09 -2.32 -15.85
N VAL A 107 18.64 -2.90 -16.98
CA VAL A 107 17.73 -4.06 -16.97
C VAL A 107 18.41 -5.27 -16.35
N GLU A 108 19.66 -5.56 -16.72
CA GLU A 108 20.46 -6.64 -16.14
C GLU A 108 20.55 -6.51 -14.60
N ARG A 109 20.84 -5.30 -14.14
CA ARG A 109 21.08 -4.99 -12.74
C ARG A 109 19.79 -5.00 -11.92
N HIS A 110 18.75 -4.35 -12.42
CA HIS A 110 17.55 -3.99 -11.64
C HIS A 110 16.29 -4.74 -12.04
N MET A 111 16.14 -5.16 -13.29
CA MET A 111 14.88 -5.71 -13.79
C MET A 111 14.90 -7.23 -14.01
N ILE A 112 15.94 -7.92 -13.54
CA ILE A 112 16.01 -9.38 -13.56
C ILE A 112 15.61 -9.97 -12.21
N HIS A 113 14.58 -10.81 -12.22
CA HIS A 113 14.27 -11.69 -11.10
C HIS A 113 15.45 -12.62 -10.84
N GLY A 114 15.94 -12.64 -9.59
CA GLY A 114 17.11 -13.45 -9.25
C GLY A 114 16.87 -14.94 -9.54
N PRO A 115 17.93 -15.72 -9.83
CA PRO A 115 17.80 -17.16 -10.02
C PRO A 115 17.02 -17.78 -8.86
N CYS A 116 16.06 -18.63 -9.15
CA CYS A 116 15.21 -19.32 -8.19
C CYS A 116 14.80 -20.70 -8.74
N GLY A 117 13.93 -21.42 -8.04
CA GLY A 117 13.49 -22.74 -8.47
C GLY A 117 14.67 -23.72 -8.49
N LEU A 118 14.83 -24.44 -9.59
CA LEU A 118 15.93 -25.39 -9.76
C LEU A 118 17.31 -24.70 -9.77
N LEU A 119 17.39 -23.44 -10.22
CA LEU A 119 18.65 -22.70 -10.28
C LEU A 119 19.11 -22.24 -8.89
N ASN A 120 18.15 -21.97 -7.99
CA ASN A 120 18.43 -21.63 -6.60
C ASN A 120 17.20 -21.88 -5.71
N PRO A 121 17.10 -23.07 -5.09
CA PRO A 121 15.98 -23.42 -4.23
C PRO A 121 15.90 -22.59 -2.94
N ARG A 122 16.97 -21.88 -2.57
CA ARG A 122 17.07 -21.08 -1.33
C ARG A 122 16.67 -19.62 -1.52
N SER A 123 16.27 -19.22 -2.72
CA SER A 123 15.88 -17.84 -2.99
C SER A 123 14.67 -17.41 -2.14
N PRO A 124 14.61 -16.16 -1.63
CA PRO A 124 13.54 -15.72 -0.72
C PRO A 124 12.13 -15.79 -1.30
N CYS A 125 12.00 -15.88 -2.62
CA CYS A 125 10.72 -16.01 -3.31
C CYS A 125 10.20 -17.46 -3.36
N MET A 126 10.97 -18.43 -2.90
CA MET A 126 10.62 -19.86 -2.94
C MET A 126 9.70 -20.22 -1.78
N GLU A 127 8.57 -20.84 -2.10
CA GLU A 127 7.58 -21.36 -1.16
C GLU A 127 7.07 -22.70 -1.72
N ASP A 128 7.06 -23.76 -0.92
CA ASP A 128 6.68 -25.12 -1.34
C ASP A 128 7.36 -25.61 -2.63
N GLY A 129 8.65 -25.29 -2.77
CA GLY A 129 9.46 -25.67 -3.93
C GLY A 129 9.12 -24.91 -5.23
N ARG A 130 8.25 -23.90 -5.18
CA ARG A 130 7.86 -23.07 -6.32
C ARG A 130 8.16 -21.60 -6.07
N CYS A 131 8.46 -20.86 -7.13
CA CYS A 131 8.59 -19.41 -7.02
C CYS A 131 7.20 -18.79 -6.84
N THR A 132 6.99 -18.06 -5.75
CA THR A 132 5.75 -17.31 -5.46
C THR A 132 5.40 -16.28 -6.54
N LYS A 133 6.40 -15.82 -7.29
CA LYS A 133 6.24 -14.90 -8.44
C LYS A 133 6.12 -15.62 -9.79
N ARG A 134 6.13 -16.96 -9.78
CA ARG A 134 6.00 -17.86 -10.93
C ARG A 134 7.10 -17.64 -11.99
N PHE A 135 8.33 -17.47 -11.54
CA PHE A 135 9.51 -17.48 -12.42
C PHE A 135 10.14 -18.89 -12.49
N PRO A 136 10.74 -19.26 -13.63
CA PRO A 136 10.77 -18.51 -14.90
C PRO A 136 9.37 -18.43 -15.56
N LYS A 137 9.10 -17.33 -16.26
CA LYS A 137 7.89 -17.17 -17.07
C LYS A 137 8.00 -18.00 -18.36
N ILE A 138 6.88 -18.18 -19.04
CA ILE A 138 6.88 -18.81 -20.37
C ILE A 138 7.22 -17.77 -21.45
N PHE A 139 7.83 -18.23 -22.54
CA PHE A 139 7.94 -17.43 -23.76
C PHE A 139 6.57 -17.26 -24.41
N ASN A 140 6.41 -16.15 -25.13
CA ASN A 140 5.18 -15.76 -25.80
C ASN A 140 5.52 -14.77 -26.92
N ASP A 141 5.13 -15.02 -28.15
CA ASP A 141 5.55 -14.17 -29.28
C ASP A 141 4.77 -12.86 -29.38
N ASP A 142 3.59 -12.76 -28.74
CA ASP A 142 2.70 -11.60 -28.81
C ASP A 142 2.01 -11.33 -27.46
N THR A 143 1.81 -10.06 -27.09
CA THR A 143 1.07 -9.74 -25.86
C THR A 143 -0.40 -10.11 -25.97
N GLN A 144 -0.87 -10.93 -25.03
CA GLN A 144 -2.27 -11.35 -24.96
C GLN A 144 -2.98 -10.59 -23.84
N MET A 145 -4.06 -9.90 -24.21
CA MET A 145 -4.95 -9.24 -23.24
C MET A 145 -5.71 -10.33 -22.46
N ASN A 146 -5.67 -10.27 -21.14
CA ASN A 146 -6.38 -11.22 -20.27
C ASN A 146 -7.54 -10.55 -19.55
N GLU A 147 -8.67 -11.26 -19.45
CA GLU A 147 -9.83 -10.84 -18.65
C GLU A 147 -9.53 -10.84 -17.14
N ASP A 148 -8.62 -11.71 -16.71
CA ASP A 148 -8.23 -11.90 -15.29
C ASP A 148 -7.33 -10.78 -14.72
N GLY A 149 -6.93 -9.81 -15.54
CA GLY A 149 -6.52 -8.49 -15.06
C GLY A 149 -5.11 -8.00 -15.33
N TYR A 150 -4.18 -8.84 -15.78
CA TYR A 150 -2.86 -8.42 -16.27
C TYR A 150 -2.60 -9.07 -17.63
N PRO A 151 -2.13 -8.32 -18.64
CA PRO A 151 -1.72 -8.90 -19.91
C PRO A 151 -0.63 -9.97 -19.73
N VAL A 152 -0.66 -10.99 -20.57
CA VAL A 152 0.49 -11.90 -20.74
C VAL A 152 1.41 -11.25 -21.76
N TYR A 153 2.42 -10.54 -21.28
CA TYR A 153 3.32 -9.79 -22.15
C TYR A 153 4.09 -10.68 -23.13
N ARG A 154 4.39 -10.12 -24.29
CA ARG A 154 5.32 -10.65 -25.27
C ARG A 154 6.68 -10.85 -24.65
N ARG A 155 7.20 -12.06 -24.80
CA ARG A 155 8.50 -12.50 -24.34
C ARG A 155 9.07 -13.47 -25.36
N ARG A 156 9.78 -12.97 -26.36
CA ARG A 156 10.30 -13.76 -27.47
C ARG A 156 11.48 -14.61 -27.04
N ASN A 157 11.61 -15.78 -27.66
CA ASN A 157 12.81 -16.61 -27.50
C ASN A 157 13.85 -16.21 -28.57
N ASN A 158 14.60 -15.15 -28.30
CA ASN A 158 15.63 -14.60 -29.18
C ASN A 158 17.04 -15.17 -28.92
N GLY A 159 17.20 -16.06 -27.93
CA GLY A 159 18.49 -16.61 -27.53
C GLY A 159 19.39 -15.68 -26.73
N VAL A 160 18.94 -14.46 -26.41
CA VAL A 160 19.69 -13.47 -25.62
C VAL A 160 19.65 -13.84 -24.13
N TYR A 161 20.77 -13.66 -23.45
CA TYR A 161 20.88 -13.94 -22.01
C TYR A 161 21.97 -13.10 -21.35
N VAL A 162 21.85 -12.96 -20.03
CA VAL A 162 22.93 -12.52 -19.14
C VAL A 162 23.38 -13.66 -18.24
N VAL A 163 24.53 -13.52 -17.59
CA VAL A 163 25.02 -14.50 -16.61
C VAL A 163 24.85 -13.93 -15.20
N LYS A 164 23.98 -14.55 -14.39
CA LYS A 164 23.72 -14.13 -13.01
C LYS A 164 23.94 -15.31 -12.05
N GLN A 165 24.86 -15.14 -11.09
CA GLN A 165 25.24 -16.19 -10.14
C GLN A 165 25.64 -17.51 -10.84
N GLY A 166 26.35 -17.43 -11.97
CA GLY A 166 26.78 -18.59 -12.76
C GLY A 166 25.70 -19.23 -13.64
N ASN A 167 24.47 -18.71 -13.64
CA ASN A 167 23.36 -19.21 -14.44
C ASN A 167 23.12 -18.33 -15.67
N ARG A 168 22.76 -18.95 -16.81
CA ARG A 168 22.24 -18.23 -17.98
C ARG A 168 20.81 -17.81 -17.71
N ILE A 169 20.57 -16.50 -17.74
CA ILE A 169 19.29 -15.88 -17.43
C ILE A 169 18.82 -15.16 -18.70
N ASP A 170 17.81 -15.74 -19.34
CA ASP A 170 17.16 -15.21 -20.52
C ASP A 170 15.92 -14.37 -20.16
N ASP A 171 15.20 -13.93 -21.19
CA ASP A 171 14.04 -13.08 -21.06
C ASP A 171 13.01 -13.65 -20.08
N ARG A 172 12.89 -14.97 -19.84
CA ARG A 172 11.92 -15.57 -18.89
C ARG A 172 12.04 -15.08 -17.45
N TRP A 173 13.13 -14.39 -17.12
CA TRP A 173 13.43 -13.85 -15.79
C TRP A 173 13.29 -12.34 -15.69
N VAL A 174 13.05 -11.66 -16.82
CA VAL A 174 12.89 -10.21 -16.84
C VAL A 174 11.52 -9.82 -16.29
N VAL A 175 11.54 -8.91 -15.31
CA VAL A 175 10.39 -8.31 -14.65
C VAL A 175 9.80 -7.24 -15.57
N PRO A 176 8.47 -7.11 -15.68
CA PRO A 176 7.82 -6.05 -16.45
C PRO A 176 8.35 -4.66 -16.08
N HIS A 177 8.70 -3.86 -17.09
CA HIS A 177 9.25 -2.53 -16.88
C HIS A 177 9.01 -1.63 -18.08
N ASN A 178 9.03 -0.32 -17.85
CA ASN A 178 9.18 0.64 -18.94
C ASN A 178 10.68 0.94 -19.12
N VAL A 179 11.22 0.66 -20.31
CA VAL A 179 12.66 0.78 -20.61
C VAL A 179 13.18 2.19 -20.36
N TYR A 180 12.44 3.22 -20.78
CA TYR A 180 12.83 4.61 -20.57
C TYR A 180 12.89 4.97 -19.08
N LEU A 181 11.83 4.65 -18.32
CA LEU A 181 11.75 5.01 -16.90
C LEU A 181 12.84 4.30 -16.09
N CYS A 182 13.02 2.98 -16.24
CA CYS A 182 14.04 2.30 -15.45
C CYS A 182 15.44 2.81 -15.76
N THR A 183 15.74 3.08 -17.04
CA THR A 183 17.05 3.58 -17.51
C THR A 183 17.30 5.00 -17.00
N LYS A 184 16.35 5.92 -17.17
CA LYS A 184 16.48 7.32 -16.70
C LYS A 184 16.76 7.40 -15.21
N TYR A 185 16.08 6.59 -14.41
CA TYR A 185 16.21 6.60 -12.96
C TYR A 185 17.23 5.60 -12.42
N ASP A 186 17.94 4.85 -13.28
CA ASP A 186 18.81 3.70 -12.95
C ASP A 186 18.36 2.98 -11.67
N SER A 187 17.15 2.42 -11.70
CA SER A 187 16.55 1.80 -10.52
C SER A 187 15.51 0.75 -10.87
N HIS A 188 15.12 -0.05 -9.87
CA HIS A 188 14.06 -1.04 -10.04
C HIS A 188 12.70 -0.33 -10.14
N ILE A 189 12.13 -0.30 -11.35
CA ILE A 189 10.80 0.24 -11.65
C ILE A 189 9.99 -0.84 -12.38
N ASN A 190 9.23 -1.61 -11.61
CA ASN A 190 8.23 -2.52 -12.16
C ASN A 190 7.01 -1.70 -12.65
N VAL A 191 6.60 -1.93 -13.89
CA VAL A 191 5.43 -1.31 -14.50
C VAL A 191 4.50 -2.41 -14.99
N GLU A 192 3.25 -2.37 -14.56
CA GLU A 192 2.23 -3.36 -14.88
C GLU A 192 0.98 -2.66 -15.40
N ILE A 193 0.39 -3.22 -16.45
CA ILE A 193 -0.89 -2.76 -17.00
C ILE A 193 -2.01 -3.53 -16.31
N CYS A 194 -2.93 -2.80 -15.70
CA CYS A 194 -4.08 -3.35 -14.98
C CYS A 194 -5.36 -3.12 -15.77
N THR A 195 -5.97 -4.19 -16.28
CA THR A 195 -7.20 -4.11 -17.10
C THR A 195 -8.47 -4.47 -16.33
N SER A 196 -8.37 -5.19 -15.20
CA SER A 196 -9.54 -5.64 -14.43
C SER A 196 -9.71 -4.93 -13.09
N ILE A 197 -10.95 -4.94 -12.59
CA ILE A 197 -11.31 -4.49 -11.24
C ILE A 197 -10.55 -5.26 -10.15
N GLN A 198 -10.19 -6.53 -10.38
CA GLN A 198 -9.41 -7.31 -9.41
C GLN A 198 -7.97 -6.81 -9.31
N SER A 199 -7.34 -6.45 -10.43
CA SER A 199 -6.01 -5.82 -10.44
C SER A 199 -6.06 -4.44 -9.77
N ILE A 200 -7.12 -3.67 -9.99
CA ILE A 200 -7.34 -2.41 -9.28
C ILE A 200 -7.44 -2.66 -7.76
N LYS A 201 -8.24 -3.63 -7.30
CA LYS A 201 -8.33 -3.99 -5.87
C LYS A 201 -6.96 -4.36 -5.28
N TYR A 202 -6.15 -5.11 -6.03
CA TYR A 202 -4.79 -5.47 -5.63
C TYR A 202 -3.87 -4.24 -5.54
N VAL A 203 -3.93 -3.32 -6.50
CA VAL A 203 -3.10 -2.09 -6.44
C VAL A 203 -3.57 -1.18 -5.30
N TYR A 204 -4.88 -1.05 -5.07
CA TYR A 204 -5.43 -0.35 -3.91
C TYR A 204 -4.92 -0.97 -2.60
N LYS A 205 -4.74 -2.30 -2.51
CA LYS A 205 -4.13 -2.91 -1.32
C LYS A 205 -2.76 -2.31 -1.01
N TYR A 206 -1.90 -2.06 -1.99
CA TYR A 206 -0.55 -1.49 -1.77
C TYR A 206 -0.61 0.01 -1.50
N VAL A 207 -1.48 0.74 -2.19
CA VAL A 207 -1.63 2.18 -2.02
C VAL A 207 -2.25 2.54 -0.67
N PHE A 208 -3.19 1.73 -0.20
CA PHE A 208 -3.91 1.91 1.07
C PHE A 208 -3.42 0.97 2.17
N LYS A 209 -2.33 0.22 1.93
CA LYS A 209 -1.65 -0.51 3.00
C LYS A 209 -1.14 0.53 3.98
N GLY A 210 -1.55 0.45 5.24
CA GLY A 210 -0.94 1.26 6.29
C GLY A 210 0.57 1.00 6.33
N HIS A 211 1.34 2.02 6.70
CA HIS A 211 2.79 1.90 6.92
C HIS A 211 3.11 0.62 7.71
N ASP A 212 4.18 -0.09 7.33
CA ASP A 212 4.72 -1.20 8.14
C ASP A 212 5.07 -0.63 9.53
N ARG A 213 4.23 -0.94 10.52
CA ARG A 213 4.39 -0.55 11.92
C ARG A 213 4.70 -1.79 12.74
N SER A 214 5.74 -1.73 13.55
CA SER A 214 5.94 -2.72 14.62
C SER A 214 4.93 -2.42 15.73
N SER A 215 3.96 -3.33 15.91
CA SER A 215 3.02 -3.29 17.03
C SER A 215 3.36 -4.43 17.98
N ALA A 216 3.64 -4.12 19.25
CA ALA A 216 3.74 -5.11 20.32
C ALA A 216 2.47 -5.03 21.17
N ALA A 217 1.85 -6.17 21.46
CA ALA A 217 0.69 -6.28 22.32
C ALA A 217 1.06 -7.04 23.60
N ILE A 218 0.69 -6.50 24.76
CA ILE A 218 0.73 -7.24 26.03
C ILE A 218 -0.67 -7.81 26.24
N ILE A 219 -0.79 -9.14 26.15
CA ILE A 219 -2.07 -9.85 26.30
C ILE A 219 -2.25 -10.24 27.75
N GLN A 220 -3.23 -9.65 28.44
CA GLN A 220 -3.67 -10.14 29.74
C GLN A 220 -4.80 -11.16 29.52
N ARG A 221 -4.49 -12.45 29.70
CA ARG A 221 -5.51 -13.51 29.64
C ARG A 221 -6.31 -13.52 30.94
N THR A 222 -7.40 -12.77 30.98
CA THR A 222 -8.50 -13.03 31.94
C THR A 222 -9.45 -14.04 31.30
N GLY A 223 -9.60 -15.21 31.91
CA GLY A 223 -10.33 -16.31 31.34
C GLY A 223 -11.80 -16.00 31.06
N THR A 224 -12.13 -15.79 29.79
CA THR A 224 -13.20 -16.41 28.99
C THR A 224 -13.01 -15.93 27.54
N ASN A 225 -13.04 -16.86 26.58
CA ASN A 225 -12.80 -16.60 25.17
C ASN A 225 -13.78 -15.56 24.59
N SER A 226 -13.29 -14.36 24.28
CA SER A 226 -13.85 -13.51 23.22
C SER A 226 -12.70 -12.71 22.60
N GLU A 227 -12.43 -12.96 21.32
CA GLU A 227 -11.45 -12.23 20.49
C GLU A 227 -11.94 -10.81 20.12
N GLU A 228 -13.06 -10.36 20.68
CA GLU A 228 -13.79 -9.14 20.26
C GLU A 228 -13.32 -7.86 20.96
N ASN A 229 -12.44 -7.95 21.97
CA ASN A 229 -12.00 -6.80 22.78
C ASN A 229 -10.48 -6.60 22.80
N GLU A 230 -9.78 -6.98 21.72
CA GLU A 230 -8.34 -6.75 21.62
C GLU A 230 -8.00 -5.27 21.35
N HIS A 231 -7.43 -4.59 22.34
CA HIS A 231 -6.99 -3.20 22.26
C HIS A 231 -5.46 -3.14 22.14
N THR A 232 -4.96 -2.60 21.02
CA THR A 232 -3.53 -2.28 20.90
C THR A 232 -3.24 -0.97 21.62
N VAL A 233 -2.40 -1.00 22.64
CA VAL A 233 -1.97 0.19 23.39
C VAL A 233 -0.53 0.53 23.04
N HIS A 234 -0.27 1.81 22.76
CA HIS A 234 1.07 2.34 22.51
C HIS A 234 1.67 2.84 23.84
N PHE A 235 2.97 2.61 24.06
CA PHE A 235 3.68 3.16 25.21
C PHE A 235 4.98 3.84 24.77
N GLU A 236 5.39 4.87 25.49
CA GLU A 236 6.67 5.56 25.34
C GLU A 236 7.71 5.05 26.36
N GLU A 237 9.00 5.23 26.07
CA GLU A 237 10.09 4.80 26.95
C GLU A 237 10.01 5.55 28.29
N GLY A 238 9.79 4.83 29.38
CA GLY A 238 9.66 5.38 30.74
C GLY A 238 8.22 5.45 31.29
N GLU A 239 7.20 5.04 30.54
CA GLU A 239 5.82 5.02 31.03
C GLU A 239 5.53 3.86 32.00
N ASN A 240 4.68 4.10 33.00
CA ASN A 240 4.24 3.09 33.96
C ASN A 240 3.29 2.06 33.28
N PRO A 241 3.59 0.75 33.32
CA PRO A 241 2.77 -0.30 32.71
C PRO A 241 1.31 -0.36 33.21
N GLU A 242 1.04 -0.10 34.49
CA GLU A 242 -0.32 -0.09 35.05
C GLU A 242 -1.13 1.10 34.51
N ALA A 243 -0.48 2.25 34.33
CA ALA A 243 -1.07 3.42 33.69
C ALA A 243 -1.29 3.20 32.18
N VAL A 244 -0.43 2.43 31.51
CA VAL A 244 -0.62 2.00 30.10
C VAL A 244 -1.84 1.10 29.98
N VAL A 245 -2.01 0.12 30.89
CA VAL A 245 -3.16 -0.79 30.89
C VAL A 245 -4.48 -0.05 31.17
N GLY A 246 -4.50 0.89 32.12
CA GLY A 246 -5.68 1.72 32.41
C GLY A 246 -6.15 2.56 31.21
N ARG A 247 -5.26 2.91 30.28
CA ARG A 247 -5.56 3.67 29.06
C ARG A 247 -6.16 2.83 27.93
N ALA A 248 -6.21 1.50 28.04
CA ALA A 248 -6.71 0.63 26.99
C ALA A 248 -8.22 0.82 26.70
N HIS A 249 -8.98 1.32 27.69
CA HIS A 249 -10.45 1.26 27.68
C HIS A 249 -11.17 2.44 26.99
N GLU A 250 -10.47 3.53 26.65
CA GLU A 250 -11.14 4.80 26.27
C GLU A 250 -10.64 5.36 24.94
N THR A 251 -10.98 4.72 23.83
CA THR A 251 -10.62 5.18 22.48
C THR A 251 -11.41 6.42 22.06
N THR A 252 -11.01 7.06 20.96
CA THR A 252 -11.79 8.17 20.36
C THR A 252 -13.22 7.73 19.97
N LEU A 253 -13.40 6.45 19.64
CA LEU A 253 -14.70 5.87 19.30
C LEU A 253 -15.56 5.65 20.55
N THR A 254 -15.01 5.06 21.62
CA THR A 254 -15.77 4.86 22.87
C THR A 254 -16.06 6.19 23.58
N ALA A 255 -15.17 7.19 23.44
CA ALA A 255 -15.46 8.55 23.88
C ALA A 255 -16.55 9.24 23.06
N TRP A 256 -16.70 8.90 21.76
CA TRP A 256 -17.81 9.39 20.93
C TRP A 256 -19.14 8.81 21.39
N PHE A 257 -19.18 7.50 21.68
CA PHE A 257 -20.34 6.85 22.30
C PHE A 257 -20.77 7.54 23.61
N GLN A 258 -19.82 7.77 24.52
CA GLN A 258 -20.07 8.47 25.79
C GLN A 258 -20.57 9.90 25.58
N TYR A 259 -20.02 10.62 24.61
CA TYR A 259 -20.48 11.97 24.28
C TYR A 259 -21.94 11.96 23.81
N ASN A 260 -22.29 11.02 22.91
CA ASN A 260 -23.63 10.88 22.38
C ASN A 260 -24.65 10.56 23.49
N GLN A 261 -24.31 9.70 24.47
CA GLN A 261 -25.20 9.40 25.61
C GLN A 261 -25.65 10.65 26.38
N GLN A 262 -24.82 11.70 26.39
CA GLN A 262 -25.07 12.89 27.19
C GLN A 262 -25.65 14.03 26.36
N HIS A 263 -25.56 14.00 25.03
CA HIS A 263 -25.73 15.18 24.19
C HIS A 263 -26.62 14.89 22.97
N LEU A 264 -27.91 15.21 23.07
CA LEU A 264 -28.93 14.96 22.04
C LEU A 264 -28.59 15.53 20.65
N HIS A 265 -27.89 16.67 20.57
CA HIS A 265 -27.52 17.27 19.27
C HIS A 265 -26.51 16.42 18.49
N ALA A 266 -25.73 15.57 19.17
CA ALA A 266 -24.75 14.70 18.55
C ALA A 266 -25.39 13.53 17.77
N TYR A 267 -26.69 13.29 17.96
CA TYR A 267 -27.44 12.23 17.28
C TYR A 267 -27.60 12.46 15.76
N GLN A 268 -27.24 13.64 15.28
CA GLN A 268 -27.30 13.99 13.86
C GLN A 268 -25.92 13.92 13.17
N ILE A 269 -24.86 13.60 13.91
CA ILE A 269 -23.48 13.69 13.42
C ILE A 269 -22.90 12.28 13.28
N LEU A 270 -22.36 11.98 12.10
CA LEU A 270 -21.63 10.74 11.84
C LEU A 270 -20.26 10.79 12.52
N TYR A 271 -19.75 9.63 12.96
CA TYR A 271 -18.41 9.54 13.54
C TYR A 271 -17.27 10.15 12.69
N PRO A 272 -17.18 9.93 11.36
CA PRO A 272 -16.15 10.57 10.52
C PRO A 272 -16.24 12.10 10.48
N ASP A 273 -17.44 12.66 10.61
CA ASP A 273 -17.71 14.11 10.54
C ASP A 273 -17.62 14.77 11.93
N PHE A 274 -17.58 13.96 12.98
CA PHE A 274 -17.52 14.43 14.37
C PHE A 274 -16.36 15.40 14.65
N PRO A 275 -15.14 15.20 14.12
CA PRO A 275 -14.02 16.13 14.29
C PRO A 275 -14.21 17.51 13.65
N GLU A 276 -15.21 17.68 12.78
CA GLU A 276 -15.54 18.98 12.19
C GLU A 276 -16.12 19.94 13.23
N GLN A 277 -16.86 19.40 14.21
CA GLN A 277 -17.54 20.19 15.24
C GLN A 277 -16.90 20.01 16.62
N HIS A 278 -16.14 18.93 16.81
CA HIS A 278 -15.56 18.56 18.09
C HIS A 278 -14.04 18.37 18.02
N VAL A 279 -13.36 18.67 19.13
CA VAL A 279 -11.96 18.35 19.36
C VAL A 279 -11.84 17.26 20.41
N PHE A 280 -11.04 16.23 20.13
CA PHE A 280 -10.70 15.22 21.11
C PHE A 280 -9.57 15.73 22.00
N VAL A 281 -9.85 15.90 23.29
CA VAL A 281 -8.84 16.33 24.26
C VAL A 281 -8.14 15.10 24.80
N ALA A 282 -6.97 14.77 24.25
CA ALA A 282 -6.26 13.53 24.56
C ALA A 282 -5.97 13.33 26.07
N LEU A 283 -5.67 14.41 26.80
CA LEU A 283 -5.43 14.38 28.25
C LEU A 283 -6.70 14.07 29.05
N GLU A 284 -7.86 14.52 28.58
CA GLU A 284 -9.17 14.32 29.24
C GLU A 284 -9.96 13.15 28.64
N ARG A 285 -9.42 12.52 27.59
CA ARG A 285 -9.98 11.39 26.84
C ARG A 285 -11.45 11.56 26.42
N ARG A 286 -11.83 12.80 26.12
CA ARG A 286 -13.21 13.14 25.77
C ARG A 286 -13.28 14.13 24.63
N TRP A 287 -14.42 14.14 23.97
CA TRP A 287 -14.75 15.15 22.99
C TRP A 287 -15.25 16.43 23.65
N LYS A 288 -14.89 17.57 23.07
CA LYS A 288 -15.41 18.90 23.39
C LYS A 288 -15.85 19.59 22.11
N LEU A 289 -16.88 20.43 22.19
CA LEU A 289 -17.26 21.30 21.08
C LEU A 289 -16.15 22.33 20.81
N HIS A 290 -15.90 22.69 19.55
CA HIS A 290 -14.93 23.73 19.21
C HIS A 290 -15.36 25.11 19.73
N GLU A 291 -14.52 25.76 20.55
CA GLU A 291 -14.80 27.12 21.05
C GLU A 291 -14.52 28.23 20.01
N ARG A 292 -13.78 27.94 18.92
CA ARG A 292 -13.29 28.94 17.95
C ARG A 292 -13.67 28.67 16.48
N GLY A 293 -14.70 27.87 16.23
CA GLY A 293 -15.18 27.53 14.88
C GLY A 293 -14.27 26.56 14.10
N PHE A 294 -14.82 25.94 13.06
CA PHE A 294 -14.18 24.89 12.25
C PHE A 294 -12.93 25.39 11.50
N ARG A 295 -11.81 24.65 11.61
CA ARG A 295 -10.53 24.96 10.94
C ARG A 295 -10.15 23.96 9.84
N GLY A 296 -11.12 23.23 9.26
CA GLY A 296 -10.83 22.32 8.15
C GLY A 296 -10.24 20.96 8.54
N THR A 297 -10.50 20.47 9.76
CA THR A 297 -10.04 19.14 10.19
C THR A 297 -10.94 18.05 9.61
N ILE A 298 -10.40 17.25 8.68
CA ILE A 298 -11.08 16.04 8.16
C ILE A 298 -10.72 14.87 9.08
N GLY A 299 -11.73 14.26 9.71
CA GLY A 299 -11.58 13.04 10.49
C GLY A 299 -11.10 11.88 9.61
N ARG A 300 -10.05 11.16 10.02
CA ARG A 300 -9.57 9.97 9.31
C ARG A 300 -9.86 8.72 10.13
N ILE A 301 -10.90 7.99 9.75
CA ILE A 301 -11.08 6.61 10.21
C ILE A 301 -10.02 5.75 9.51
N TYR A 302 -9.33 4.89 10.26
CA TYR A 302 -8.33 3.98 9.71
C TYR A 302 -8.89 3.16 8.53
N ALA A 303 -8.06 2.95 7.51
CA ALA A 303 -8.40 2.05 6.42
C ALA A 303 -8.42 0.61 6.96
N VAL A 304 -9.51 -0.10 6.68
CA VAL A 304 -9.70 -1.49 7.11
C VAL A 304 -9.87 -2.37 5.87
N SER A 305 -9.16 -3.49 5.83
CA SER A 305 -9.29 -4.45 4.73
C SER A 305 -10.67 -5.12 4.74
N PRO A 306 -11.34 -5.31 3.59
CA PRO A 306 -12.56 -6.12 3.52
C PRO A 306 -12.40 -7.57 4.00
N SER A 307 -11.15 -8.08 4.05
CA SER A 307 -10.86 -9.39 4.64
C SER A 307 -11.02 -9.42 6.16
N GLU A 308 -10.90 -8.26 6.84
CA GLU A 308 -11.20 -8.11 8.26
C GLU A 308 -12.70 -7.82 8.42
N VAL A 309 -13.52 -8.84 8.12
CA VAL A 309 -14.97 -8.73 7.93
C VAL A 309 -15.64 -7.86 9.00
N GLN A 310 -15.43 -8.14 10.29
CA GLN A 310 -16.10 -7.37 11.36
C GLN A 310 -15.66 -5.91 11.41
N LYS A 311 -14.36 -5.63 11.31
CA LYS A 311 -13.84 -4.25 11.34
C LYS A 311 -14.26 -3.46 10.10
N TYR A 312 -14.35 -4.12 8.94
CA TYR A 312 -14.79 -3.49 7.69
C TYR A 312 -16.25 -3.06 7.79
N HIS A 313 -17.14 -3.94 8.29
CA HIS A 313 -18.55 -3.60 8.44
C HIS A 313 -18.76 -2.61 9.60
N LEU A 314 -18.02 -2.70 10.69
CA LEU A 314 -17.99 -1.65 11.73
C LEU A 314 -17.67 -0.29 11.13
N ARG A 315 -16.64 -0.22 10.26
CA ARG A 315 -16.31 1.02 9.55
C ARG A 315 -17.49 1.51 8.71
N LEU A 316 -18.15 0.66 7.94
CA LEU A 316 -19.33 1.05 7.16
C LEU A 316 -20.43 1.62 8.05
N LEU A 317 -20.77 0.92 9.14
CA LEU A 317 -21.79 1.37 10.09
C LEU A 317 -21.48 2.76 10.65
N LEU A 318 -20.21 3.06 10.95
CA LEU A 318 -19.79 4.39 11.42
C LEU A 318 -19.96 5.51 10.37
N TYR A 319 -20.02 5.18 9.08
CA TYR A 319 -20.33 6.13 8.00
C TYR A 319 -21.84 6.30 7.76
N HIS A 320 -22.69 5.48 8.39
CA HIS A 320 -24.13 5.45 8.11
C HIS A 320 -25.02 5.67 9.33
N ILE A 321 -24.54 5.35 10.54
CA ILE A 321 -25.29 5.47 11.78
C ILE A 321 -24.76 6.67 12.58
N PRO A 322 -25.48 7.80 12.61
CA PRO A 322 -25.13 8.92 13.47
C PRO A 322 -25.54 8.62 14.91
N GLY A 323 -24.91 9.28 15.88
CA GLY A 323 -25.42 9.27 17.25
C GLY A 323 -25.30 7.98 18.05
N ALA A 324 -24.65 6.93 17.53
CA ALA A 324 -24.56 5.66 18.24
C ALA A 324 -23.94 5.86 19.64
N THR A 325 -24.52 5.22 20.66
CA THR A 325 -24.10 5.34 22.06
C THR A 325 -23.38 4.10 22.59
N SER A 326 -23.26 3.07 21.75
CA SER A 326 -22.61 1.80 22.06
C SER A 326 -22.28 1.04 20.78
N PHE A 327 -21.54 -0.08 20.89
CA PHE A 327 -21.38 -1.02 19.78
C PHE A 327 -22.70 -1.75 19.45
N ASP A 328 -23.53 -2.02 20.46
CA ASP A 328 -24.85 -2.65 20.27
C ASP A 328 -25.79 -1.76 19.46
N ASP A 329 -25.70 -0.43 19.63
CA ASP A 329 -26.47 0.53 18.84
C ASP A 329 -26.13 0.44 17.36
N LEU A 330 -24.85 0.23 17.02
CA LEU A 330 -24.41 0.02 15.64
C LEU A 330 -24.92 -1.30 15.07
N CYS A 331 -25.15 -2.31 15.93
CA CYS A 331 -25.69 -3.61 15.54
C CYS A 331 -27.23 -3.68 15.58
N THR A 332 -27.91 -2.61 15.98
CA THR A 332 -29.36 -2.60 16.15
C THR A 332 -30.05 -1.98 14.93
N ILE A 333 -31.05 -2.67 14.39
CA ILE A 333 -31.90 -2.19 13.28
C ILE A 333 -33.29 -1.78 13.79
N ASN A 334 -34.01 -0.98 13.00
CA ASN A 334 -35.36 -0.50 13.30
C ASN A 334 -35.47 0.20 14.67
N HIS A 335 -34.45 0.98 15.04
CA HIS A 335 -34.36 1.74 16.29
C HIS A 335 -35.66 2.50 16.60
N GLY A 336 -36.20 2.28 17.80
CA GLY A 336 -37.39 2.97 18.28
C GLY A 336 -38.72 2.48 17.69
N THR A 337 -38.73 1.35 16.99
CA THR A 337 -39.94 0.70 16.47
C THR A 337 -40.24 -0.61 17.20
N PRO A 338 -41.47 -1.15 17.10
CA PRO A 338 -41.79 -2.48 17.63
C PRO A 338 -40.98 -3.64 17.02
N GLU A 339 -40.31 -3.40 15.88
CA GLU A 339 -39.50 -4.38 15.14
C GLU A 339 -37.99 -4.21 15.42
N GLN A 340 -37.62 -3.51 16.51
CA GLN A 340 -36.22 -3.32 16.90
C GLN A 340 -35.53 -4.66 17.19
N GLN A 341 -34.37 -4.87 16.56
CA GLN A 341 -33.61 -6.10 16.69
C GLN A 341 -32.11 -5.83 16.78
N LEU A 342 -31.45 -6.41 17.78
CA LEU A 342 -29.99 -6.47 17.87
C LEU A 342 -29.48 -7.65 17.04
N LEU A 343 -28.59 -7.37 16.10
CA LEU A 343 -28.00 -8.36 15.22
C LEU A 343 -26.66 -8.88 15.78
N PRO A 344 -26.31 -10.16 15.52
CA PRO A 344 -25.20 -10.83 16.20
C PRO A 344 -23.80 -10.37 15.72
N SER A 345 -23.71 -9.47 14.74
CA SER A 345 -22.43 -8.97 14.25
C SER A 345 -22.59 -7.69 13.42
N PHE A 346 -21.50 -6.92 13.28
CA PHE A 346 -21.48 -5.74 12.40
C PHE A 346 -21.76 -6.11 10.94
N GLN A 347 -21.31 -7.28 10.49
CA GLN A 347 -21.64 -7.77 9.15
C GLN A 347 -23.13 -7.99 8.95
N ALA A 348 -23.83 -8.54 9.94
CA ALA A 348 -25.26 -8.75 9.86
C ALA A 348 -26.01 -7.41 9.84
N ALA A 349 -25.56 -6.44 10.64
CA ALA A 349 -26.16 -5.11 10.73
C ALA A 349 -25.91 -4.19 9.54
N ALA A 350 -24.86 -4.43 8.78
CA ALA A 350 -24.51 -3.64 7.59
C ALA A 350 -25.11 -4.20 6.28
N ARG A 351 -25.97 -5.23 6.34
CA ARG A 351 -26.74 -5.75 5.21
C ARG A 351 -28.02 -4.96 5.04
#